data_AF-A0A8T4LPG0-F1
#
_entry.id   AF-A0A8T4LPG0-F1
#
_cell.length_a   1.000
_cell.length_b   1.000
_cell.length_c   1.000
_cell.angle_alpha   90.00
_cell.angle_beta   90.00
_cell.angle_gamma   90.00
#
_symmetry.space_group_name_H-M   'P 1'
#
loop_
_entity.id
_entity.type
_entity.pdbx_description
1 polymer ?
#
loop_
_entity_poly.entity_id
_entity_poly.type
_entity_poly.pdbx_seq_one_letter_code
_entity_poly.pdbx_strand_id
1 'polypeptide(L)'
;MQGNIFKRSGPNVQAELSEHAADEFKHAEMLAKRIIELGGTPILNPGEWVKKSTCGYDEPKDPNVLKLIEQNIKGEQWAIKVYNDMLKKIMVTKDPITFHLIRKILEDEIEHEQDLEDLQRDIKLI
;
A
#
# COMPACT_ATOMS: atom_id res chain seq x y z
N MET A 1 29.09 -0.85 -34.26
CA MET A 1 28.03 -1.42 -33.41
C MET A 1 27.44 -0.28 -32.60
N GLN A 2 26.35 0.31 -33.10
CA GLN A 2 25.68 1.45 -32.50
C GLN A 2 24.43 0.98 -31.77
N GLY A 3 24.24 1.52 -30.57
CA GLY A 3 22.95 1.81 -29.97
C GLY A 3 22.14 0.62 -29.47
N ASN A 4 22.20 0.39 -28.15
CA ASN A 4 21.05 -0.12 -27.42
C ASN A 4 20.69 0.91 -26.33
N ILE A 5 20.12 2.04 -26.77
CA ILE A 5 19.71 3.18 -25.93
C ILE A 5 18.21 3.07 -25.57
N PHE A 6 17.52 2.00 -25.99
CA PHE A 6 16.10 1.80 -25.72
C PHE A 6 15.86 0.63 -24.75
N LYS A 7 16.01 0.88 -23.44
CA LYS A 7 15.36 0.03 -22.41
C LYS A 7 15.03 0.74 -21.09
N ARG A 8 14.69 2.03 -21.16
CA ARG A 8 13.75 2.64 -20.21
C ARG A 8 12.63 3.26 -21.04
N SER A 9 11.67 2.41 -21.41
CA SER A 9 10.29 2.84 -21.67
C SER A 9 9.85 3.70 -20.48
N GLY A 10 9.26 4.87 -20.72
CA GLY A 10 8.89 5.81 -19.66
C GLY A 10 8.01 5.21 -18.55
N PRO A 11 7.78 5.94 -17.45
CA PRO A 11 7.10 5.41 -16.27
C PRO A 11 5.73 4.82 -16.62
N ASN A 12 5.55 3.51 -16.41
CA ASN A 12 4.28 2.82 -16.64
C ASN A 12 3.43 2.86 -15.36
N VAL A 13 2.94 4.06 -15.04
CA VAL A 13 2.16 4.34 -13.82
C VAL A 13 0.95 3.41 -13.68
N GLN A 14 0.30 3.08 -14.80
CA GLN A 14 -0.86 2.18 -14.76
C GLN A 14 -0.48 0.77 -14.32
N ALA A 15 0.66 0.25 -14.78
CA ALA A 15 1.12 -1.08 -14.37
C ALA A 15 1.43 -1.10 -12.87
N GLU A 16 2.17 -0.10 -12.39
CA GLU A 16 2.54 0.03 -10.96
C GLU A 16 1.30 0.09 -10.07
N LEU A 17 0.37 1.00 -10.36
CA LEU A 17 -0.86 1.13 -9.57
C LEU A 17 -1.74 -0.13 -9.63
N SER A 18 -1.67 -0.91 -10.72
CA SER A 18 -2.40 -2.18 -10.82
C SER A 18 -1.74 -3.28 -9.99
N GLU A 19 -0.42 -3.27 -9.89
CA GLU A 19 0.36 -4.18 -9.05
C GLU A 19 0.09 -3.89 -7.57
N HIS A 20 0.24 -2.64 -7.13
CA HIS A 20 -0.08 -2.23 -5.76
C HIS A 20 -1.52 -2.60 -5.38
N ALA A 21 -2.49 -2.32 -6.25
CA ALA A 21 -3.90 -2.68 -5.97
C ALA A 21 -4.11 -4.19 -5.77
N ALA A 22 -3.35 -5.03 -6.47
CA ALA A 22 -3.40 -6.48 -6.29
C ALA A 22 -2.74 -6.92 -4.97
N ASP A 23 -1.62 -6.30 -4.60
CA ASP A 23 -0.97 -6.56 -3.32
C ASP A 23 -1.80 -6.06 -2.13
N GLU A 24 -2.43 -4.89 -2.23
CA GLU A 24 -3.34 -4.40 -1.18
C GLU A 24 -4.55 -5.31 -0.96
N PHE A 25 -5.09 -5.88 -2.03
CA PHE A 25 -6.15 -6.89 -1.90
C PHE A 25 -5.64 -8.13 -1.15
N LYS A 26 -4.43 -8.60 -1.48
CA LYS A 26 -3.78 -9.73 -0.81
C LYS A 26 -3.42 -9.42 0.65
N HIS A 27 -3.03 -8.18 0.99
CA HIS A 27 -2.85 -7.72 2.36
C HIS A 27 -4.16 -7.82 3.14
N ALA A 28 -5.27 -7.37 2.56
CA ALA A 28 -6.59 -7.48 3.16
C ALA A 28 -7.00 -8.94 3.41
N GLU A 29 -6.75 -9.85 2.46
CA GLU A 29 -7.00 -11.29 2.64
C GLU A 29 -6.16 -11.89 3.78
N MET A 30 -4.87 -11.55 3.83
CA MET A 30 -3.95 -12.02 4.88
C MET A 30 -4.42 -11.56 6.28
N LEU A 31 -4.83 -10.29 6.40
CA LEU A 31 -5.36 -9.73 7.64
C LEU A 31 -6.71 -10.35 8.02
N ALA A 32 -7.64 -10.50 7.08
CA ALA A 32 -8.93 -11.12 7.34
C ALA A 32 -8.78 -12.56 7.83
N LYS A 33 -7.91 -13.34 7.18
CA LYS A 33 -7.57 -14.70 7.63
C LYS A 33 -7.01 -14.69 9.04
N ARG A 34 -6.08 -13.80 9.35
CA ARG A 34 -5.47 -13.74 10.68
C ARG A 34 -6.48 -13.36 11.77
N ILE A 35 -7.41 -12.46 11.48
CA ILE A 35 -8.51 -12.12 12.40
C ILE A 35 -9.35 -13.36 12.73
N ILE A 36 -9.67 -14.18 11.73
CA ILE A 36 -10.44 -15.42 11.92
C ILE A 36 -9.66 -16.45 12.75
N GLU A 37 -8.35 -16.62 12.49
CA GLU A 37 -7.48 -17.52 13.27
C GLU A 37 -7.42 -17.14 14.76
N LEU A 38 -7.55 -15.85 15.07
CA LEU A 38 -7.61 -15.32 16.43
C LEU A 38 -9.03 -15.41 17.05
N GLY A 39 -9.99 -16.00 16.34
CA GLY A 39 -11.40 -16.12 16.78
C GLY A 39 -12.23 -14.85 16.61
N GLY A 40 -11.70 -13.85 15.90
CA GLY A 40 -12.41 -12.60 15.58
C GLY A 40 -13.29 -12.71 14.33
N THR A 41 -13.97 -11.62 14.00
CA THR A 41 -14.76 -11.48 12.77
C THR A 41 -14.30 -10.23 12.02
N PRO A 42 -13.81 -10.35 10.76
CA PRO A 42 -13.50 -9.20 9.93
C PRO A 42 -14.75 -8.33 9.70
N ILE A 43 -14.55 -7.06 9.32
CA ILE A 43 -15.68 -6.18 9.03
C ILE A 43 -16.37 -6.65 7.74
N LEU A 44 -17.53 -7.29 7.89
CA LEU A 44 -18.25 -7.95 6.77
C LEU A 44 -19.03 -6.97 5.89
N ASN A 45 -19.44 -5.82 6.43
CA ASN A 45 -20.21 -4.81 5.69
C ASN A 45 -19.25 -3.77 5.07
N PRO A 46 -19.14 -3.69 3.72
CA PRO A 46 -18.28 -2.71 3.08
C PRO A 46 -18.61 -1.25 3.45
N GLY A 47 -19.88 -0.95 3.75
CA GLY A 47 -20.30 0.39 4.20
C GLY A 47 -19.71 0.82 5.55
N GLU A 48 -19.15 -0.11 6.32
CA GLU A 48 -18.45 0.18 7.57
C GLU A 48 -16.94 0.40 7.38
N TRP A 49 -16.35 0.01 6.25
CA TRP A 49 -14.91 0.12 6.03
C TRP A 49 -14.42 1.57 6.12
N VAL A 50 -15.13 2.51 5.47
CA VAL A 50 -14.77 3.93 5.51
C VAL A 50 -14.87 4.50 6.93
N LYS A 51 -15.84 4.04 7.73
CA LYS A 51 -16.03 4.49 9.12
C LYS A 51 -14.97 3.94 10.08
N LYS A 52 -14.39 2.78 9.75
CA LYS A 52 -13.41 2.07 10.57
C LYS A 52 -11.98 2.27 10.09
N SER A 53 -11.79 2.71 8.84
CA SER A 53 -10.50 3.10 8.28
C SER A 53 -9.95 4.30 9.06
N THR A 54 -8.66 4.23 9.38
CA THR A 54 -7.92 5.33 10.00
C THR A 54 -7.30 6.27 8.97
N CYS A 55 -7.20 5.84 7.71
CA CYS A 55 -6.64 6.60 6.60
C CYS A 55 -7.71 7.38 5.82
N GLY A 56 -8.99 7.04 5.99
CA GLY A 56 -10.07 7.53 5.13
C GLY A 56 -10.05 6.89 3.74
N TYR A 57 -10.82 7.45 2.82
CA TYR A 57 -10.81 7.11 1.40
C TYR A 57 -10.85 8.41 0.61
N ASP A 58 -9.79 8.67 -0.14
CA ASP A 58 -9.73 9.79 -1.07
C ASP A 58 -10.20 9.32 -2.45
N GLU A 59 -11.29 9.89 -2.94
CA GLU A 59 -11.79 9.61 -4.29
C GLU A 59 -10.93 10.37 -5.32
N PRO A 60 -10.37 9.69 -6.35
CA PRO A 60 -9.57 10.35 -7.38
C PRO A 60 -10.47 11.18 -8.31
N LYS A 61 -10.54 12.49 -8.07
CA LYS A 61 -11.37 13.43 -8.86
C LYS A 61 -10.62 14.13 -9.99
N ASP A 62 -9.29 14.18 -9.88
CA ASP A 62 -8.42 14.81 -10.87
C ASP A 62 -7.74 13.72 -11.71
N PRO A 63 -7.95 13.67 -13.03
CA PRO A 63 -7.31 12.68 -13.89
C PRO A 63 -5.81 12.94 -14.13
N ASN A 64 -5.25 14.03 -13.58
CA ASN A 64 -3.82 14.31 -13.67
C ASN A 64 -2.99 13.22 -12.96
N VAL A 65 -2.12 12.55 -13.70
CA VAL A 65 -1.26 11.46 -13.22
C VAL A 65 -0.42 11.86 -12.01
N LEU A 66 0.14 13.08 -11.97
CA LEU A 66 0.90 13.55 -10.81
C LEU A 66 0.01 13.68 -9.57
N LYS A 67 -1.25 14.09 -9.73
CA LYS A 67 -2.21 14.18 -8.61
C LYS A 67 -2.57 12.80 -8.08
N LEU A 68 -2.73 11.81 -8.98
CA LEU A 68 -2.95 10.43 -8.60
C LEU A 68 -1.76 9.85 -7.84
N ILE A 69 -0.52 10.08 -8.31
CA ILE A 69 0.69 9.62 -7.60
C ILE A 69 0.82 10.30 -6.24
N GLU A 70 0.65 11.63 -6.17
CA GLU A 70 0.65 12.36 -4.89
C GLU A 70 -0.39 11.81 -3.90
N GLN A 71 -1.53 11.37 -4.39
CA GLN A 71 -2.58 10.75 -3.57
C GLN A 71 -2.17 9.35 -3.09
N ASN A 72 -1.60 8.51 -3.95
CA ASN A 72 -1.17 7.16 -3.58
C ASN A 72 0.00 7.20 -2.59
N ILE A 73 0.99 8.09 -2.77
CA ILE A 73 2.08 8.29 -1.80
C ILE A 73 1.54 8.62 -0.41
N LYS A 74 0.50 9.47 -0.32
CA LYS A 74 -0.14 9.76 0.97
C LYS A 74 -0.84 8.53 1.55
N GLY A 75 -1.42 7.68 0.71
CA GLY A 75 -1.97 6.39 1.09
C GLY A 75 -0.92 5.51 1.76
N GLU A 76 0.23 5.31 1.10
CA GLU A 76 1.31 4.48 1.62
C GLU A 76 1.88 5.04 2.93
N GLN A 77 2.08 6.36 3.02
CA GLN A 77 2.53 7.01 4.25
C GLN A 77 1.60 6.76 5.45
N TRP A 78 0.28 6.74 5.20
CA TRP A 78 -0.69 6.40 6.22
C TRP A 78 -0.67 4.92 6.56
N ALA A 79 -0.58 4.02 5.57
CA ALA A 79 -0.47 2.58 5.77
C ALA A 79 0.77 2.23 6.60
N ILE A 80 1.94 2.76 6.22
CA ILE A 80 3.22 2.65 6.95
C ILE A 80 3.05 3.10 8.40
N LYS A 81 2.41 4.24 8.64
CA LYS A 81 2.15 4.72 9.99
C LYS A 81 1.29 3.73 10.79
N VAL A 82 0.20 3.25 10.20
CA VAL A 82 -0.73 2.30 10.85
C VAL A 82 -0.01 1.01 11.21
N TYR A 83 0.73 0.39 10.29
CA TYR A 83 1.42 -0.86 10.55
C TYR A 83 2.57 -0.70 11.56
N ASN A 84 3.30 0.40 11.54
CA ASN A 84 4.26 0.72 12.60
C ASN A 84 3.60 0.80 13.98
N ASP A 85 2.43 1.47 14.08
CA ASP A 85 1.69 1.57 15.33
C ASP A 85 1.10 0.21 15.76
N MET A 86 0.75 -0.66 14.82
CA MET A 86 0.34 -2.05 15.10
C MET A 86 1.50 -2.90 15.62
N LEU A 87 2.70 -2.81 15.02
CA LEU A 87 3.88 -3.55 15.51
C LEU A 87 4.19 -3.21 16.97
N LYS A 88 4.16 -1.93 17.33
CA LYS A 88 4.36 -1.48 18.73
C LYS A 88 3.36 -2.15 19.69
N LYS A 89 2.09 -2.30 19.28
CA LYS A 89 1.06 -2.97 20.09
C LYS A 89 1.29 -4.48 20.18
N ILE A 90 1.65 -5.12 19.08
CA ILE A 90 1.83 -6.59 19.02
C ILE A 90 3.05 -7.03 19.84
N MET A 91 4.10 -6.21 19.91
CA MET A 91 5.26 -6.50 20.77
C MET A 91 4.86 -6.66 22.25
N VAL A 92 3.78 -6.01 22.69
CA VAL A 92 3.24 -6.16 24.05
C VAL A 92 2.46 -7.47 24.20
N THR A 93 1.67 -7.86 23.19
CA THR A 93 0.82 -9.07 23.23
C THR A 93 1.59 -10.36 22.97
N LYS A 94 2.85 -10.28 22.50
CA LYS A 94 3.75 -11.40 22.24
C LYS A 94 3.16 -12.43 21.25
N ASP A 95 2.47 -11.95 20.22
CA ASP A 95 2.01 -12.79 19.11
C ASP A 95 3.03 -12.74 17.95
N PRO A 96 3.98 -13.70 17.87
CA PRO A 96 5.03 -13.67 16.85
C PRO A 96 4.50 -13.87 15.44
N ILE A 97 3.37 -14.55 15.27
CA ILE A 97 2.78 -14.83 13.96
C ILE A 97 2.15 -13.57 13.39
N THR A 98 1.35 -12.87 14.20
CA THR A 98 0.79 -11.56 13.81
C THR A 98 1.91 -10.53 13.62
N PHE A 99 2.96 -10.55 14.44
CA PHE A 99 4.10 -9.65 14.27
C PHE A 99 4.77 -9.85 12.92
N HIS A 100 5.06 -11.09 12.54
CA HIS A 100 5.68 -11.39 11.25
C HIS A 100 4.79 -10.96 10.07
N LEU A 101 3.48 -11.21 10.16
CA LEU A 101 2.50 -10.79 9.17
C LEU A 101 2.51 -9.27 8.96
N ILE A 102 2.37 -8.50 10.04
CA ILE A 102 2.33 -7.03 9.95
C ILE A 102 3.66 -6.47 9.45
N ARG A 103 4.79 -7.06 9.87
CA ARG A 103 6.12 -6.64 9.38
C ARG A 103 6.26 -6.88 7.88
N LYS A 104 5.75 -8.00 7.37
CA LYS A 104 5.76 -8.28 5.93
C LYS A 104 4.98 -7.23 5.15
N ILE A 105 3.74 -6.94 5.57
CA ILE A 105 2.93 -5.92 4.90
C ILE A 105 3.64 -4.55 4.95
N LEU A 106 4.22 -4.19 6.11
CA LEU A 106 4.99 -2.94 6.22
C LEU A 106 6.21 -2.88 5.29
N GLU A 107 6.87 -4.01 5.01
CA GLU A 107 7.97 -4.06 4.04
C GLU A 107 7.44 -3.73 2.63
N ASP A 108 6.32 -4.34 2.24
CA ASP A 108 5.66 -4.09 0.95
C ASP A 108 5.23 -2.59 0.83
N GLU A 109 4.62 -1.99 1.87
CA GLU A 109 4.21 -0.58 1.82
C GLU A 109 5.39 0.41 1.68
N ILE A 110 6.55 0.09 2.25
CA ILE A 110 7.76 0.94 2.13
C ILE A 110 8.32 0.86 0.71
N GLU A 111 8.26 -0.32 0.09
CA GLU A 111 8.63 -0.50 -1.32
C GLU A 111 7.68 0.28 -2.22
N HIS A 112 6.36 0.14 -2.01
CA HIS A 112 5.34 0.91 -2.73
C HIS A 112 5.55 2.44 -2.65
N GLU A 113 5.83 2.98 -1.45
CA GLU A 113 6.12 4.42 -1.31
C GLU A 113 7.33 4.82 -2.16
N GLN A 114 8.40 4.04 -2.13
CA GLN A 114 9.63 4.30 -2.88
C GLN A 114 9.40 4.24 -4.39
N ASP A 115 8.65 3.25 -4.89
CA ASP A 115 8.31 3.10 -6.31
C ASP A 115 7.50 4.31 -6.81
N LEU A 116 6.51 4.74 -6.03
CA LEU A 116 5.71 5.93 -6.35
C LEU A 116 6.52 7.23 -6.33
N GLU A 117 7.44 7.39 -5.37
CA GLU A 117 8.36 8.53 -5.33
C GLU A 117 9.27 8.58 -6.55
N ASP A 118 9.79 7.43 -6.99
CA ASP A 118 10.64 7.34 -8.18
C ASP A 118 9.84 7.64 -9.45
N LEU A 119 8.62 7.11 -9.59
CA LEU A 119 7.71 7.48 -10.68
C LEU A 119 7.42 8.99 -10.68
N GLN A 120 7.19 9.58 -9.51
CA GLN A 120 6.95 11.02 -9.39
C GLN A 120 8.15 11.85 -9.87
N ARG A 121 9.38 11.44 -9.53
CA ARG A 121 10.62 12.09 -9.97
C ARG A 121 10.76 11.98 -11.49
N ASP A 122 10.57 10.78 -12.05
CA ASP A 122 10.70 10.53 -13.49
C ASP A 122 9.69 11.36 -14.29
N ILE A 123 8.43 11.48 -13.84
CA ILE A 123 7.41 12.31 -14.52
C ILE A 123 7.78 13.79 -14.47
N LYS A 124 8.37 14.28 -13.38
CA LYS A 124 8.79 15.69 -13.25
C LYS A 124 10.00 16.06 -14.12
N LEU A 125 10.74 15.07 -14.63
CA LEU A 125 11.90 15.26 -15.50
C LEU A 125 11.55 15.27 -16.99
N ILE A 126 10.29 14.97 -17.35
CA ILE A 126 9.74 15.00 -18.72
C ILE A 126 9.11 16.36 -18.99
#